data_AF-A0A2V4E0I8-F1
#
_entry.id   AF-A0A2V4E0I8-F1
#
_cell.length_a   1.000
_cell.length_b   1.000
_cell.length_c   1.000
_cell.angle_alpha   90.00
_cell.angle_beta   90.00
_cell.angle_gamma   90.00
#
_symmetry.space_group_name_H-M   'P 1'
#
loop_
_entity.id
_entity.type
_entity.pdbx_description
1 polymer ?
#
loop_
_entity_poly.entity_id
_entity_poly.type
_entity_poly.pdbx_seq_one_letter_code
_entity_poly.pdbx_strand_id
1 'polypeptide(L)'
;MDKKIKEANDLTNKLISDAVKNIQSNDDDYIIDYFSELISSIKIKLGATQFKDLKNSLKAEISIRPDFMSVLDSAIVFAKRIIYLNLILNQSRLGACRKSAIYF
;
A
#
# COMPACT_ATOMS: atom_id res chain seq x y z
N MET A 1 -18.30 -4.90 10.86
CA MET A 1 -16.94 -4.48 10.47
C MET A 1 -16.62 -3.17 11.17
N ASP A 2 -15.48 -3.07 11.85
CA ASP A 2 -15.06 -1.82 12.50
C ASP A 2 -15.02 -0.67 11.47
N LYS A 3 -15.54 0.51 11.83
CA LYS A 3 -15.61 1.67 10.94
C LYS A 3 -14.23 2.06 10.38
N LYS A 4 -13.18 1.97 11.20
CA LYS A 4 -11.79 2.25 10.81
C LYS A 4 -11.26 1.25 9.79
N ILE A 5 -11.56 -0.03 10.01
CA ILE A 5 -11.22 -1.12 9.08
C ILE A 5 -11.90 -0.89 7.72
N LYS A 6 -13.18 -0.46 7.74
CA LYS A 6 -13.92 -0.12 6.52
C LYS A 6 -13.29 1.05 5.77
N GLU A 7 -13.03 2.16 6.45
CA GLU A 7 -12.43 3.35 5.83
C GLU A 7 -11.04 3.05 5.24
N ALA A 8 -10.21 2.27 5.94
CA ALA A 8 -8.89 1.86 5.43
C ALA A 8 -9.02 0.96 4.19
N ASN A 9 -9.96 0.01 4.19
CA ASN A 9 -10.23 -0.85 3.04
C ASN A 9 -10.74 -0.06 1.83
N ASP A 10 -11.73 0.82 2.03
CA ASP A 10 -12.33 1.63 0.96
C ASP A 10 -11.29 2.56 0.33
N LEU A 11 -10.46 3.23 1.14
CA LEU A 11 -9.38 4.08 0.66
C LEU A 11 -8.31 3.29 -0.09
N THR A 12 -7.92 2.11 0.41
CA THR A 12 -6.97 1.23 -0.28
C THR A 12 -7.49 0.82 -1.66
N ASN A 13 -8.75 0.38 -1.73
CA ASN A 13 -9.35 -0.03 -2.99
C ASN A 13 -9.45 1.12 -3.99
N LYS A 14 -9.78 2.33 -3.53
CA LYS A 14 -9.80 3.52 -4.37
C LYS A 14 -8.41 3.83 -4.95
N LEU A 15 -7.38 3.91 -4.09
CA LEU A 15 -6.01 4.21 -4.52
C LEU A 15 -5.48 3.21 -5.55
N ILE A 16 -5.79 1.92 -5.36
CA ILE A 16 -5.38 0.86 -6.28
C ILE A 16 -6.18 0.90 -7.57
N SER A 17 -7.49 1.14 -7.51
CA SER A 17 -8.31 1.28 -8.73
C SER A 17 -7.86 2.46 -9.57
N ASP A 18 -7.57 3.59 -8.94
CA ASP A 18 -7.04 4.78 -9.61
C ASP A 18 -5.64 4.49 -10.18
N ALA A 19 -4.77 3.78 -9.44
CA ALA A 19 -3.45 3.41 -9.93
C ALA A 19 -3.52 2.54 -11.20
N VAL A 20 -4.35 1.48 -11.19
CA VAL A 20 -4.52 0.56 -12.32
C VAL A 20 -5.06 1.27 -13.57
N LYS A 21 -6.03 2.18 -13.41
CA LYS A 21 -6.57 2.96 -14.54
C LYS A 21 -5.55 3.89 -15.20
N ASN A 22 -4.52 4.29 -14.46
CA ASN A 22 -3.49 5.24 -14.92
C ASN A 22 -2.21 4.54 -15.39
N ILE A 23 -2.16 3.21 -15.42
CA ILE A 23 -1.03 2.47 -15.99
C ILE A 23 -0.96 2.75 -17.49
N GLN A 24 0.23 3.11 -17.97
CA GLN A 24 0.47 3.49 -19.38
C GLN A 24 1.24 2.44 -20.16
N SER A 25 1.80 1.43 -19.48
CA SER A 25 2.62 0.39 -20.09
C SER A 25 2.36 -0.96 -19.42
N ASN A 26 2.43 -2.02 -20.23
CA ASN A 26 2.36 -3.41 -19.78
C ASN A 26 3.76 -4.02 -19.55
N ASP A 27 4.82 -3.21 -19.64
CA ASP A 27 6.17 -3.63 -19.32
C ASP A 27 6.31 -3.95 -17.82
N ASP A 28 6.89 -5.10 -17.51
CA ASP A 28 6.97 -5.61 -16.14
C ASP A 28 7.80 -4.69 -15.23
N ASP A 29 8.93 -4.17 -15.71
CA ASP A 29 9.77 -3.26 -14.94
C ASP A 29 9.05 -1.91 -14.71
N TYR A 30 8.32 -1.40 -15.71
CA TYR A 30 7.45 -0.24 -15.54
C TYR A 30 6.38 -0.46 -14.47
N ILE A 31 5.68 -1.60 -14.50
CA ILE A 31 4.65 -1.93 -13.51
C ILE A 31 5.27 -1.97 -12.10
N ILE A 32 6.42 -2.61 -11.96
CA ILE A 32 7.14 -2.71 -10.69
C ILE A 32 7.53 -1.32 -10.16
N ASP A 33 8.07 -0.46 -11.02
CA ASP A 33 8.47 0.89 -10.63
C ASP A 33 7.28 1.75 -10.24
N TYR A 34 6.22 1.73 -11.04
CA TYR A 34 4.99 2.48 -10.79
C TYR A 34 4.35 2.11 -9.45
N PHE A 35 4.20 0.82 -9.14
CA PHE A 35 3.63 0.39 -7.86
C PHE A 35 4.58 0.63 -6.67
N SER A 36 5.89 0.53 -6.87
CA SER A 36 6.88 0.89 -5.85
C SER A 36 6.78 2.37 -5.46
N GLU A 37 6.66 3.26 -6.45
CA GLU A 37 6.47 4.70 -6.24
C GLU A 37 5.14 5.01 -5.54
N LEU A 38 4.04 4.38 -5.96
CA LEU A 38 2.73 4.52 -5.32
C LEU A 38 2.80 4.19 -3.82
N ILE A 39 3.36 3.02 -3.48
CA ILE A 39 3.50 2.58 -2.10
C ILE A 39 4.37 3.56 -1.31
N SER A 40 5.49 4.00 -1.90
CA SER A 40 6.39 4.97 -1.27
C SER A 40 5.67 6.28 -0.96
N SER A 41 4.97 6.86 -1.94
CA SER A 41 4.21 8.11 -1.80
C SER A 41 3.15 8.02 -0.70
N ILE A 42 2.42 6.90 -0.63
CA ILE A 42 1.41 6.70 0.42
C ILE A 42 2.06 6.55 1.79
N LYS A 43 3.15 5.77 1.92
CA LYS A 43 3.86 5.62 3.19
C LYS A 43 4.41 6.96 3.68
N ILE A 44 4.96 7.79 2.80
CA ILE A 44 5.40 9.17 3.12
C ILE A 44 4.23 9.99 3.65
N LYS A 45 3.09 10.00 2.96
CA LYS A 45 1.88 10.73 3.40
C LYS A 45 1.37 10.26 4.76
N LEU A 46 1.60 8.99 5.12
CA LEU A 46 1.22 8.42 6.41
C LEU A 46 2.31 8.59 7.49
N GLY A 47 3.42 9.26 7.20
CA GLY A 47 4.51 9.49 8.15
C GLY A 47 5.33 8.24 8.50
N ALA A 48 5.28 7.20 7.65
CA ALA A 48 6.08 5.99 7.84
C ALA A 48 7.49 6.21 7.30
N THR A 49 8.51 6.22 8.16
CA THR A 49 9.89 6.61 7.83
C THR A 49 10.85 5.45 7.50
N GLN A 50 10.35 4.20 7.50
CA GLN A 50 11.16 3.04 7.14
C GLN A 50 11.07 2.76 5.62
N PHE A 51 12.12 3.21 4.92
CA PHE A 51 12.27 3.19 3.47
C PHE A 51 13.49 2.37 3.08
N LYS A 52 13.39 1.05 3.06
CA LYS A 52 14.39 0.24 2.34
C LYS A 52 13.67 -0.86 1.56
N ASP A 53 14.15 -1.06 0.33
CA ASP A 53 13.89 -2.25 -0.48
C ASP A 53 12.46 -2.50 -0.96
N LEU A 54 11.64 -1.46 -1.19
CA LEU A 54 10.29 -1.64 -1.76
C LEU A 54 10.30 -2.33 -3.13
N LYS A 55 11.13 -1.84 -4.06
CA LYS A 55 11.30 -2.43 -5.40
C LYS A 55 11.78 -3.89 -5.31
N ASN A 56 12.76 -4.16 -4.47
CA ASN A 56 13.31 -5.50 -4.26
C ASN A 56 12.28 -6.44 -3.61
N SER A 57 11.50 -5.95 -2.66
CA SER A 57 10.43 -6.70 -1.99
C SER A 57 9.28 -7.02 -2.94
N LEU A 58 8.93 -6.08 -3.82
CA LEU A 58 7.93 -6.29 -4.86
C LEU A 58 8.41 -7.31 -5.89
N LYS A 59 9.67 -7.19 -6.36
CA LYS A 59 10.30 -8.20 -7.22
C LYS A 59 10.28 -9.59 -6.57
N ALA A 60 10.61 -9.69 -5.28
CA ALA A 60 10.55 -10.95 -4.55
C ALA A 60 9.13 -11.53 -4.45
N GLU A 61 8.10 -10.73 -4.16
CA GLU A 61 6.71 -11.21 -4.13
C GLU A 61 6.28 -11.76 -5.51
N ILE A 62 6.65 -11.07 -6.59
CA ILE A 62 6.37 -11.50 -7.97
C ILE A 62 7.09 -12.82 -8.28
N SER A 63 8.38 -12.92 -7.95
CA SER A 63 9.19 -14.14 -8.18
C SER A 63 8.72 -15.36 -7.38
N ILE A 64 8.00 -15.16 -6.27
CA ILE A 64 7.40 -16.27 -5.47
C ILE A 64 6.09 -16.77 -6.08
N ARG A 65 5.40 -15.95 -6.91
CA ARG A 65 4.08 -16.27 -7.48
C ARG A 65 4.02 -16.32 -9.02
N PRO A 66 5.02 -16.86 -9.75
CA PRO A 66 5.06 -16.76 -11.20
C PRO A 66 3.95 -17.58 -11.89
N ASP A 67 3.51 -18.69 -11.30
CA ASP A 67 2.73 -19.70 -12.03
C ASP A 67 1.21 -19.43 -12.10
N PHE A 68 0.71 -18.43 -11.36
CA PHE A 68 -0.75 -18.19 -11.22
C PHE A 68 -1.18 -16.72 -11.29
N MET A 69 -0.26 -15.76 -11.38
CA MET A 69 -0.59 -14.33 -11.40
C MET A 69 0.32 -13.56 -12.35
N SER A 70 -0.26 -12.60 -13.08
CA SER A 70 0.54 -11.63 -13.84
C SER A 70 1.37 -10.74 -12.91
N VAL A 71 2.39 -10.08 -13.45
CA VAL A 71 3.17 -9.06 -12.71
C VAL A 71 2.26 -7.94 -12.20
N LEU A 72 1.28 -7.52 -13.00
CA LEU A 72 0.27 -6.55 -12.61
C LEU A 72 -0.56 -7.03 -11.41
N ASP A 73 -1.10 -8.25 -11.46
CA ASP A 73 -1.91 -8.80 -10.36
C ASP A 73 -1.09 -8.93 -9.07
N SER A 74 0.16 -9.37 -9.20
CA SER A 74 1.10 -9.50 -8.09
C SER A 74 1.40 -8.14 -7.45
N ALA A 75 1.65 -7.11 -8.28
CA ALA A 75 1.88 -5.75 -7.82
C ALA A 75 0.66 -5.13 -7.14
N ILE A 76 -0.55 -5.36 -7.69
CA ILE A 76 -1.82 -4.95 -7.09
C ILE A 76 -2.00 -5.55 -5.70
N VAL A 77 -1.79 -6.87 -5.56
CA VAL A 77 -1.94 -7.57 -4.27
C VAL A 77 -0.93 -7.07 -3.25
N PHE A 78 0.33 -6.91 -3.66
CA PHE A 78 1.38 -6.41 -2.80
C PHE A 78 1.06 -5.00 -2.31
N ALA A 79 0.71 -4.09 -3.22
CA ALA A 79 0.38 -2.71 -2.90
C ALA A 79 -0.85 -2.63 -1.96
N LYS A 80 -1.90 -3.41 -2.22
CA LYS A 80 -3.08 -3.50 -1.34
C LYS A 80 -2.67 -3.86 0.10
N ARG A 81 -1.85 -4.89 0.28
CA ARG A 81 -1.41 -5.34 1.61
C ARG A 81 -0.65 -4.24 2.36
N ILE A 82 0.32 -3.62 1.70
CA ILE A 82 1.17 -2.61 2.34
C ILE A 82 0.36 -1.35 2.68
N ILE A 83 -0.43 -0.82 1.74
CA ILE A 83 -1.21 0.39 1.93
C ILE A 83 -2.24 0.18 3.05
N TYR A 84 -3.00 -0.91 3.00
CA TYR A 84 -4.01 -1.23 4.00
C TYR A 84 -3.41 -1.34 5.41
N LEU A 85 -2.29 -2.07 5.54
CA LEU A 85 -1.62 -2.23 6.83
C LEU A 85 -1.15 -0.87 7.39
N ASN A 86 -0.54 -0.03 6.55
CA ASN A 86 -0.08 1.28 6.99
C ASN A 86 -1.24 2.21 7.39
N LEU A 87 -2.38 2.15 6.69
CA LEU A 87 -3.57 2.91 7.05
C LEU A 87 -4.13 2.50 8.41
N ILE A 88 -4.24 1.19 8.68
CA ILE A 88 -4.72 0.68 9.98
C ILE A 88 -3.77 1.06 11.12
N LEU A 89 -2.46 0.89 10.90
CA LEU A 89 -1.45 1.22 11.91
C LEU A 89 -1.44 2.73 12.22
N ASN A 90 -1.60 3.58 11.20
CA ASN A 90 -1.65 5.02 11.40
C ASN A 90 -2.93 5.47 12.13
N GLN A 91 -4.09 4.89 11.80
CA GLN A 91 -5.34 5.17 12.51
C GLN A 91 -5.30 4.73 13.99
N SER A 92 -4.55 3.67 14.28
CA SER A 92 -4.30 3.20 15.65
C SER A 92 -3.42 4.19 16.43
N ARG A 93 -2.37 4.73 15.79
CA ARG A 93 -1.50 5.78 16.36
C ARG A 93 -2.24 7.08 16.64
N LEU A 94 -3.05 7.55 15.68
CA LEU A 94 -3.87 8.77 15.86
C LEU A 94 -4.93 8.60 16.96
N GLY A 95 -5.48 7.38 17.10
CA GLY A 95 -6.39 7.05 18.20
C GLY A 95 -5.71 7.05 19.58
N ALA A 96 -4.46 6.60 19.67
CA ALA A 96 -3.68 6.63 20.90
C ALA A 96 -3.32 8.06 21.33
N CYS A 97 -2.88 8.90 20.38
CA CYS A 97 -2.54 10.31 20.68
C CYS A 97 -3.76 11.13 21.14
N ARG A 98 -4.95 10.86 20.59
CA ARG A 98 -6.20 11.52 21.03
C ARG A 98 -6.62 11.13 22.46
N LYS A 99 -6.32 9.92 22.92
CA LYS A 99 -6.62 9.51 24.30
C LYS A 99 -5.68 10.15 25.32
N SER A 100 -4.42 10.39 24.94
CA SER A 100 -3.44 11.06 25.80
C SER A 100 -3.71 12.56 25.98
N ALA A 101 -4.40 13.20 25.04
CA ALA A 101 -4.66 14.64 25.07
C ALA A 101 -5.89 15.08 25.90
N ILE A 102 -6.63 14.14 26.52
CA ILE A 102 -7.85 14.44 27.31
C ILE A 102 -7.56 14.41 28.84
N TYR A 103 -6.30 14.19 29.25
CA TYR A 103 -5.90 14.16 30.67
C TYR A 103 -4.95 15.30 31.07
N PHE A 104 -5.21 16.53 30.63
CA PHE A 104 -4.60 17.73 31.21
C PHE A 104 -5.63 18.83 31.38
#